data_AF-A0A5N6RU60-F1
#
_entry.id   AF-A0A5N6RU60-F1
#
_cell.length_a   1.000
_cell.length_b   1.000
_cell.length_c   1.000
_cell.angle_alpha   90.00
_cell.angle_beta   90.00
_cell.angle_gamma   90.00
#
_symmetry.space_group_name_H-M   'P 1'
#
loop_
_entity.id
_entity.type
_entity.pdbx_description
1 polymer ?
#
loop_
_entity_poly.entity_id
_entity_poly.type
_entity_poly.pdbx_seq_one_letter_code
_entity_poly.pdbx_strand_id
1 'polypeptide(L)'
;MACFFFTKDILQGKTIDAYQTQEEKEVARDFTYIDDVMKGCLGALDTARKSTSSSGKKRGPAQLRVYNLGNTSPVPVGKFSF
;
A
#
# COMPACT_ATOMS: atom_id res chain seq x y z
N MET A 1 -3.59 4.73 -6.44
CA MET A 1 -4.90 5.42 -6.45
C MET A 1 -4.75 6.93 -6.66
N ALA A 2 -4.03 7.65 -5.79
CA ALA A 2 -3.88 9.11 -5.90
C ALA A 2 -3.32 9.56 -7.27
N CYS A 3 -2.28 8.89 -7.80
CA CYS A 3 -1.70 9.25 -9.10
C CYS A 3 -2.74 9.23 -10.24
N PHE A 4 -3.63 8.23 -10.27
CA PHE A 4 -4.62 8.10 -11.34
C PHE A 4 -5.71 9.18 -11.25
N PHE A 5 -6.12 9.55 -10.03
CA PHE A 5 -7.04 10.68 -9.83
C PHE A 5 -6.42 11.99 -10.29
N PHE A 6 -5.17 12.27 -9.92
CA PHE A 6 -4.46 13.47 -10.37
C PHE A 6 -4.35 13.52 -11.89
N THR A 7 -3.91 12.45 -12.54
CA THR A 7 -3.83 12.41 -14.01
C THR A 7 -5.18 12.67 -14.66
N LYS A 8 -6.24 12.03 -14.16
CA LYS A 8 -7.60 12.21 -14.67
C LYS A 8 -8.06 13.66 -14.52
N ASP A 9 -7.85 14.27 -13.37
CA ASP A 9 -8.29 15.64 -13.11
C ASP A 9 -7.50 16.67 -13.93
N ILE A 10 -6.19 16.47 -14.10
CA ILE A 10 -5.35 17.27 -15.02
C ILE A 10 -5.89 17.18 -16.45
N LEU A 11 -6.15 15.97 -16.94
CA LEU A 11 -6.68 15.75 -18.29
C LEU A 11 -8.09 16.35 -18.47
N GLN A 12 -8.84 16.50 -17.39
CA GLN A 12 -10.17 17.11 -17.38
C GLN A 12 -10.15 18.62 -17.07
N GLY A 13 -8.97 19.22 -16.88
CA GLY A 13 -8.84 20.64 -16.51
C GLY A 13 -9.42 20.98 -15.14
N LYS A 14 -9.55 19.99 -14.26
CA LYS A 14 -10.06 20.17 -12.89
C LYS A 14 -8.93 20.58 -11.95
N THR A 15 -9.27 21.38 -10.95
CA THR A 15 -8.35 21.74 -9.87
C THR A 15 -8.03 20.52 -9.02
N ILE A 16 -6.79 20.46 -8.51
CA ILE A 16 -6.34 19.41 -7.59
C ILE A 16 -6.26 20.01 -6.19
N ASP A 17 -6.92 19.38 -5.24
CA ASP A 17 -6.85 19.81 -3.84
C ASP A 17 -5.55 19.33 -3.18
N ALA A 18 -4.73 20.28 -2.74
CA ALA A 18 -3.52 20.02 -1.97
C ALA A 18 -3.79 20.22 -0.47
N TYR A 19 -3.66 19.15 0.31
CA TYR A 19 -3.91 19.18 1.75
C TYR A 19 -2.60 19.36 2.54
N GLN A 20 -2.69 20.10 3.65
CA GLN A 20 -1.61 20.29 4.62
C GLN A 20 -2.09 19.89 6.02
N THR A 21 -1.14 19.63 6.93
CA THR A 21 -1.46 19.38 8.35
C THR A 21 -1.79 20.69 9.09
N GLN A 22 -2.29 20.59 10.32
CA GLN A 22 -2.54 21.76 11.18
C GLN A 22 -1.27 22.58 11.47
N GLU A 23 -0.09 22.00 11.27
CA GLU A 23 1.22 22.65 11.43
C GLU A 23 1.79 23.18 10.09
N GLU A 24 0.94 23.37 9.07
CA GLU A 24 1.32 23.82 7.71
C GLU A 24 2.35 22.92 7.00
N LYS A 25 2.48 21.66 7.42
CA LYS A 25 3.36 20.68 6.75
C LYS A 25 2.64 20.00 5.60
N GLU A 26 3.35 19.78 4.50
CA GLU A 26 2.83 19.00 3.38
C GLU A 26 2.49 17.57 3.81
N VAL A 27 1.33 17.06 3.38
CA VAL A 27 0.97 15.67 3.60
C VAL A 27 1.89 14.79 2.74
N ALA A 28 2.65 13.91 3.40
CA ALA A 28 3.42 12.88 2.74
C ALA A 28 2.59 11.60 2.60
N ARG A 29 2.76 10.90 1.48
CA ARG A 29 2.10 9.61 1.22
C ARG A 29 3.16 8.57 0.91
N ASP A 30 2.94 7.36 1.41
CA ASP A 30 3.73 6.20 0.99
C ASP A 30 3.20 5.74 -0.38
N PHE A 31 3.98 6.05 -1.42
CA PHE A 31 3.73 5.56 -2.77
C PHE A 31 4.61 4.34 -3.00
N THR A 32 3.96 3.20 -3.21
CA THR A 32 4.61 1.94 -3.57
C THR A 32 4.23 1.58 -5.00
N TYR A 33 5.24 1.26 -5.83
CA TYR A 33 4.99 0.81 -7.19
C TYR A 33 4.33 -0.57 -7.19
N ILE A 34 3.49 -0.85 -8.18
CA ILE A 34 2.64 -2.04 -8.18
C ILE A 34 3.45 -3.34 -8.16
N ASP A 35 4.60 -3.39 -8.84
CA ASP A 35 5.45 -4.58 -8.85
C ASP A 35 5.99 -4.93 -7.47
N ASP A 36 6.26 -3.94 -6.62
CA ASP A 36 6.77 -4.18 -5.27
C ASP A 36 5.66 -4.63 -4.32
N VAL A 37 4.43 -4.15 -4.52
CA VAL A 37 3.25 -4.71 -3.84
C VAL A 37 3.06 -6.18 -4.22
N MET A 38 3.20 -6.52 -5.50
CA MET A 38 3.10 -7.91 -5.98
C MET A 38 4.18 -8.80 -5.38
N LYS A 39 5.45 -8.36 -5.37
CA LYS A 39 6.55 -9.08 -4.71
C LYS A 39 6.28 -9.28 -3.22
N GLY A 40 5.77 -8.27 -2.52
CA GLY A 40 5.42 -8.36 -1.10
C GLY A 40 4.33 -9.41 -0.81
N CYS A 41 3.27 -9.44 -1.63
CA CYS A 41 2.21 -10.43 -1.53
C CYS A 41 2.73 -11.86 -1.78
N LEU A 42 3.53 -12.07 -2.83
CA LEU A 42 4.14 -13.37 -3.13
C LEU A 42 5.06 -13.83 -1.99
N GLY A 43 5.93 -12.97 -1.48
CA GLY A 43 6.80 -13.31 -0.34
C GLY A 43 6.03 -13.65 0.94
N ALA A 44 4.88 -13.02 1.18
CA ALA A 44 4.02 -13.38 2.30
C ALA A 44 3.43 -14.81 2.15
N LEU A 45 3.06 -15.19 0.93
CA LEU A 45 2.56 -16.53 0.61
C LEU A 45 3.66 -17.59 0.71
N ASP A 46 4.85 -17.31 0.19
CA ASP A 46 5.99 -18.25 0.18
C ASP A 46 6.44 -18.67 1.58
N THR A 47 6.17 -17.83 2.59
CA THR A 47 6.52 -18.11 3.98
C THR A 47 5.39 -18.76 4.79
N ALA A 48 4.24 -19.05 4.17
CA ALA A 48 3.09 -19.64 4.83
C ALA A 48 3.37 -21.08 5.28
N ARG A 49 2.98 -21.40 6.52
CA ARG A 49 3.07 -22.77 7.05
C ARG A 49 1.93 -23.64 6.56
N LYS A 50 2.17 -24.96 6.53
CA LYS A 50 1.14 -25.97 6.25
C LYS A 50 -0.06 -25.79 7.19
N SER A 51 -1.24 -26.15 6.69
CA SER A 51 -2.46 -26.17 7.48
C SER A 51 -2.30 -27.00 8.74
N THR A 52 -2.82 -26.50 9.86
CA THR A 52 -2.92 -27.24 11.13
C THR A 52 -4.14 -28.16 11.18
N SER A 53 -4.89 -28.26 10.08
CA SER A 53 -5.99 -29.21 9.94
C SER A 53 -5.51 -30.51 9.30
N SER A 54 -6.14 -31.62 9.70
CA SER A 54 -5.98 -32.91 9.05
C SER A 54 -7.35 -33.59 9.00
N SER A 55 -7.71 -34.09 7.81
CA SER A 55 -9.02 -34.69 7.52
C SER A 55 -10.20 -33.78 7.87
N GLY A 56 -10.09 -32.48 7.56
CA GLY A 56 -11.14 -31.49 7.82
C GLY A 56 -11.28 -31.05 9.28
N LYS A 57 -10.48 -31.61 10.22
CA LYS A 57 -10.54 -31.26 11.64
C LYS A 57 -9.36 -30.38 12.04
N LYS A 58 -9.66 -29.22 12.65
CA LYS A 58 -8.66 -28.28 13.21
C LYS A 58 -7.93 -28.95 14.38
N ARG A 59 -6.60 -29.04 14.33
CA ARG A 59 -5.78 -29.65 15.39
C ARG A 59 -4.96 -28.65 16.19
N GLY A 60 -5.01 -27.37 15.84
CA GLY A 60 -4.29 -26.32 16.54
C GLY A 60 -4.48 -24.94 15.90
N PRO A 61 -3.90 -23.89 16.50
CA PRO A 61 -3.93 -22.54 15.94
C PRO A 61 -3.16 -22.49 14.62
N ALA A 62 -3.73 -21.82 13.61
CA ALA A 62 -3.03 -21.57 12.35
C ALA A 62 -2.03 -20.43 12.53
N GLN A 63 -1.04 -20.37 11.64
CA GLN A 63 -0.12 -19.24 11.59
C GLN A 63 -0.89 -17.97 11.19
N LEU A 64 -0.73 -16.91 11.98
CA LEU A 64 -1.24 -15.58 11.67
C LEU A 64 -0.08 -14.60 11.71
N ARG A 65 0.05 -13.78 10.67
CA ARG A 65 1.07 -12.73 10.54
C ARG A 65 0.44 -11.51 9.89
N VAL A 66 0.85 -10.33 10.33
CA VAL A 66 0.42 -9.04 9.78
C VAL A 66 1.66 -8.33 9.27
N TYR A 67 1.62 -7.88 8.02
CA TYR A 67 2.71 -7.18 7.36
C TYR A 67 2.23 -5.83 6.86
N ASN A 68 3.00 -4.79 7.12
CA ASN A 68 2.87 -3.53 6.42
C ASN A 68 3.68 -3.64 5.12
N LEU A 69 3.04 -3.48 3.97
CA LEU A 69 3.69 -3.39 2.67
C LEU A 69 3.68 -1.93 2.22
N GLY A 70 4.86 -1.37 2.02
CA GLY A 70 5.06 0.04 1.68
C GLY A 70 6.50 0.29 1.25
N ASN A 71 6.77 1.47 0.71
CA ASN A 71 8.11 1.91 0.32
C ASN A 71 8.90 2.46 1.52
N THR A 72 8.27 2.64 2.70
CA THR A 72 8.88 3.16 3.95
C THR A 72 9.53 4.54 3.83
N SER A 73 9.45 5.15 2.65
CA SER A 73 10.01 6.44 2.27
C SER A 73 8.85 7.33 1.83
N PRO A 74 8.15 7.97 2.78
CA PRO A 74 7.01 8.82 2.45
C PRO A 74 7.47 10.06 1.67
N VAL A 75 6.79 10.35 0.56
CA VAL A 75 7.12 11.48 -0.32
C VAL A 75 6.02 12.55 -0.22
N PRO A 76 6.36 13.84 -0.10
CA PRO A 76 5.38 14.91 -0.13
C PRO A 76 4.61 14.94 -1.46
N VAL A 77 3.30 15.11 -1.41
CA VAL A 77 2.43 15.07 -2.62
C VAL A 77 2.84 16.11 -3.66
N GLY A 78 3.26 17.31 -3.24
CA GLY A 78 3.70 18.39 -4.14
C GLY A 78 5.00 18.08 -4.91
N LYS A 79 5.81 17.14 -4.42
CA LYS A 79 7.06 16.70 -5.07
C LYS A 79 6.86 15.47 -5.96
N PHE A 80 5.63 14.96 -6.07
CA PHE A 80 5.33 13.81 -6.89
C PHE A 80 5.29 14.24 -8.37
N SER A 81 6.38 13.99 -9.10
CA SER A 81 6.44 14.19 -10.55
C SER A 81 6.00 12.93 -11.29
N PHE A 82 5.19 13.10 -12.34
CA PHE A 82 4.85 12.04 -13.29
C PHE A 82 6.02 11.68 -14.19
#